data_AF-A0A1H3SA56-F1
#
_entry.id   AF-A0A1H3SA56-F1
#
_cell.length_a   1.000
_cell.length_b   1.000
_cell.length_c   1.000
_cell.angle_alpha   90.00
_cell.angle_beta   90.00
_cell.angle_gamma   90.00
#
_symmetry.space_group_name_H-M   'P 1'
#
loop_
_entity.id
_entity.type
_entity.pdbx_description
1 polymer ?
#
loop_
_entity_poly.entity_id
_entity_poly.type
_entity_poly.pdbx_seq_one_letter_code
_entity_poly.pdbx_strand_id
1 'polypeptide(L)'
;MADSIRWTPAGGSLVQITARRAAAEYLVGFTPKSQRDYSAHGKLAQLLLSRIAPKSALVFLAQTPAAMDALEQYLRGQDRDSLVAQLVRRADQASTQRALLSGHKGRFPTSKSKPLIDLLMQAITSMLQAGTELPLNRSGGAAWVFEGAIWFVAKRLADSVREWIKRNAPDEAVPGDSKNDRLFDT
;
A
#
# COMPACT_ATOMS: atom_id res chain seq x y z
N MET A 1 3.47 -17.49 -29.79
CA MET A 1 2.88 -17.04 -28.49
C MET A 1 1.47 -16.58 -28.81
N ALA A 2 0.44 -17.06 -28.10
CA ALA A 2 -0.92 -16.57 -28.32
C ALA A 2 -0.94 -15.04 -28.14
N ASP A 3 -1.64 -14.31 -29.00
CA ASP A 3 -1.76 -12.85 -28.89
C ASP A 3 -2.28 -12.47 -27.49
N SER A 4 -1.36 -11.93 -26.69
CA SER A 4 -1.68 -11.39 -25.37
C SER A 4 -2.49 -10.12 -25.57
N ILE A 5 -3.70 -10.10 -25.03
CA ILE A 5 -4.56 -8.90 -25.09
C ILE A 5 -4.27 -8.07 -23.84
N ARG A 6 -3.92 -6.80 -24.04
CA ARG A 6 -3.84 -5.85 -22.93
C ARG A 6 -5.25 -5.63 -22.39
N TRP A 7 -5.47 -5.98 -21.12
CA TRP A 7 -6.75 -5.73 -20.48
C TRP A 7 -7.02 -4.22 -20.33
N THR A 8 -8.24 -3.80 -20.65
CA THR A 8 -8.75 -2.46 -20.39
C THR A 8 -9.97 -2.56 -19.46
N PRO A 9 -9.99 -1.89 -18.29
CA PRO A 9 -11.11 -1.96 -17.36
C PRO A 9 -12.45 -1.51 -17.96
N ALA A 10 -12.41 -0.63 -18.97
CA ALA A 10 -13.59 -0.18 -19.69
C ALA A 10 -14.30 -1.30 -20.47
N GLY A 11 -13.56 -2.35 -20.87
CA GLY A 11 -14.06 -3.50 -21.61
C GLY A 11 -14.73 -4.58 -20.75
N GLY A 12 -14.78 -4.41 -19.43
CA GLY A 12 -15.38 -5.37 -18.50
C GLY A 12 -14.33 -6.11 -17.65
N SER A 13 -14.83 -7.02 -16.81
CA SER A 13 -13.99 -7.83 -15.93
C SER A 13 -13.14 -8.83 -16.72
N LEU A 14 -12.06 -9.33 -16.10
CA LEU A 14 -11.24 -10.38 -16.70
C LEU A 14 -12.07 -11.61 -17.09
N VAL A 15 -13.08 -11.98 -16.30
CA VAL A 15 -13.98 -13.10 -16.61
C VAL A 15 -14.78 -12.84 -17.88
N GLN A 16 -15.28 -11.62 -18.07
CA GLN A 16 -16.11 -11.27 -19.23
C GLN A 16 -15.28 -11.27 -20.53
N ILE A 17 -14.11 -10.65 -20.51
CA ILE A 17 -13.27 -10.55 -21.71
C ILE A 17 -12.67 -11.90 -22.11
N THR A 18 -12.51 -12.82 -21.16
CA THR A 18 -11.95 -14.15 -21.40
C THR A 18 -12.99 -15.25 -21.51
N ALA A 19 -14.29 -14.93 -21.52
CA ALA A 19 -15.38 -15.91 -21.52
C ALA A 19 -15.31 -16.96 -22.65
N ARG A 20 -14.61 -16.64 -23.76
CA ARG A 20 -14.40 -17.55 -24.90
C ARG A 20 -13.08 -18.32 -24.85
N ARG A 21 -12.32 -18.22 -23.76
CA ARG A 21 -11.01 -18.86 -23.56
C ARG A 21 -11.10 -19.85 -22.40
N ALA A 22 -11.03 -21.14 -22.72
CA ALA A 22 -11.24 -22.23 -21.75
C ALA A 22 -10.21 -22.28 -20.59
N ALA A 23 -9.02 -21.70 -20.78
CA ALA A 23 -7.96 -21.63 -19.77
C ALA A 23 -7.26 -20.26 -19.85
N ALA A 24 -8.02 -19.20 -19.58
CA ALA A 24 -7.48 -17.86 -19.66
C ALA A 24 -6.58 -17.55 -18.46
N GLU A 25 -5.31 -17.33 -18.75
CA GLU A 25 -4.34 -16.82 -17.79
C GLU A 25 -4.16 -15.32 -17.96
N TYR A 26 -3.70 -14.66 -16.91
CA TYR A 26 -3.32 -13.25 -16.96
C TYR A 26 -1.95 -13.06 -16.33
N LEU A 27 -1.23 -12.06 -16.85
CA LEU A 27 0.01 -11.59 -16.29
C LEU A 27 -0.20 -10.19 -15.74
N VAL A 28 0.27 -9.95 -14.52
CA VAL A 28 0.29 -8.60 -13.95
C VAL A 28 1.59 -7.92 -14.36
N GLY A 29 1.49 -6.88 -15.17
CA GLY A 29 2.59 -5.99 -15.52
C GLY A 29 2.56 -4.73 -14.65
N PHE A 30 3.71 -4.32 -14.12
CA PHE A 30 3.83 -3.07 -13.37
C PHE A 30 4.36 -1.95 -14.27
N THR A 31 3.59 -0.87 -14.40
CA THR A 31 3.98 0.30 -15.21
C THR A 31 5.27 0.94 -14.65
N PRO A 32 6.31 1.16 -15.50
CA PRO A 32 7.52 1.86 -15.12
C PRO A 32 7.22 3.22 -14.49
N LYS A 33 8.00 3.64 -13.48
CA LYS A 33 7.75 4.91 -12.75
C LYS A 33 7.59 6.12 -13.67
N SER A 34 8.40 6.20 -14.73
CA SER A 34 8.37 7.27 -15.73
C SER A 34 7.10 7.33 -16.58
N GLN A 35 6.32 6.24 -16.62
CA GLN A 35 5.10 6.10 -17.43
C GLN A 35 3.83 6.10 -16.56
N ARG A 36 3.95 6.32 -15.24
CA ARG A 36 2.80 6.33 -14.33
C ARG A 36 2.04 7.66 -14.46
N ASP A 37 0.78 7.56 -14.83
CA ASP A 37 -0.16 8.69 -14.79
C ASP A 37 -1.03 8.58 -13.54
N TYR A 38 -0.63 9.27 -12.47
CA TYR A 38 -1.43 9.32 -11.23
C TYR A 38 -2.74 10.09 -11.40
N SER A 39 -2.88 10.95 -12.41
CA SER A 39 -4.14 11.65 -12.70
C SER A 39 -5.21 10.69 -13.23
N ALA A 40 -4.81 9.55 -13.80
CA ALA A 40 -5.73 8.54 -14.30
C ALA A 40 -6.61 7.95 -13.18
N HIS A 41 -6.16 7.97 -11.92
CA HIS A 41 -6.94 7.48 -10.78
C HIS A 41 -8.28 8.21 -10.68
N GLY A 42 -8.29 9.55 -10.81
CA GLY A 42 -9.52 10.33 -10.68
C GLY A 42 -10.52 10.04 -11.81
N LYS A 43 -10.01 9.93 -13.04
CA LYS A 43 -10.84 9.64 -14.23
C LYS A 43 -11.44 8.24 -14.16
N LEU A 44 -10.63 7.24 -13.80
CA LEU A 44 -11.07 5.85 -13.74
C LEU A 44 -12.05 5.60 -12.60
N ALA A 45 -11.85 6.24 -11.44
CA ALA A 45 -12.73 6.11 -10.29
C ALA A 45 -14.18 6.49 -10.65
N GLN A 46 -14.37 7.62 -11.34
CA GLN A 46 -15.71 8.05 -11.75
C GLN A 46 -16.31 7.16 -12.84
N LEU A 47 -15.50 6.69 -13.80
CA LEU A 47 -15.96 5.78 -14.86
C LEU A 47 -16.40 4.41 -14.32
N LEU A 48 -15.73 3.92 -13.28
CA LEU A 48 -15.94 2.56 -12.76
C LEU A 48 -16.93 2.51 -11.59
N LEU A 49 -17.30 3.64 -10.98
CA LEU A 49 -18.21 3.69 -9.84
C LEU A 49 -19.49 2.89 -10.09
N SER A 50 -20.18 3.14 -11.21
CA SER A 50 -21.44 2.45 -11.56
C SER A 50 -21.27 0.97 -11.93
N ARG A 51 -20.03 0.51 -12.18
CA ARG A 51 -19.72 -0.90 -12.47
C ARG A 51 -19.32 -1.68 -11.23
N ILE A 52 -18.77 -1.01 -10.21
CA ILE A 52 -18.29 -1.63 -8.98
C ILE A 52 -19.34 -1.52 -7.87
N ALA A 53 -19.93 -0.34 -7.69
CA ALA A 53 -20.90 -0.10 -6.64
C ALA A 53 -22.26 -0.76 -6.99
N PRO A 54 -22.90 -1.45 -6.03
CA PRO A 54 -24.25 -1.96 -6.23
C PRO A 54 -25.24 -0.85 -6.56
N LYS A 55 -26.19 -1.12 -7.47
CA LYS A 55 -27.24 -0.16 -7.84
C LYS A 55 -28.00 0.36 -6.62
N SER A 56 -28.28 -0.50 -5.63
CA SER A 56 -28.95 -0.13 -4.38
C SER A 56 -28.17 0.91 -3.59
N ALA A 57 -26.84 0.79 -3.51
CA ALA A 57 -25.99 1.74 -2.81
C ALA A 57 -25.97 3.11 -3.50
N LEU A 58 -25.94 3.12 -4.84
CA LEU A 58 -25.99 4.37 -5.62
C LEU A 58 -27.34 5.07 -5.49
N VAL A 59 -28.44 4.31 -5.54
CA VAL A 59 -29.79 4.87 -5.32
C VAL A 59 -29.92 5.43 -3.91
N PHE A 60 -29.42 4.72 -2.90
CA PHE A 60 -29.40 5.21 -1.53
C PHE A 60 -28.61 6.52 -1.39
N LEU A 61 -27.40 6.59 -1.95
CA LEU A 61 -26.61 7.83 -1.95
C LEU A 61 -27.32 8.96 -2.70
N ALA A 62 -28.02 8.66 -3.80
CA ALA A 62 -28.75 9.66 -4.57
C ALA A 62 -29.93 10.28 -3.81
N GLN A 63 -30.43 9.63 -2.74
CA GLN A 63 -31.42 10.24 -1.84
C GLN A 63 -30.83 11.41 -1.03
N THR A 64 -29.51 11.53 -0.97
CA THR A 64 -28.79 12.65 -0.34
C THR A 64 -27.83 13.30 -1.36
N PRO A 65 -28.31 14.23 -2.22
CA PRO A 65 -27.50 14.80 -3.29
C PRO A 65 -26.16 15.38 -2.84
N ALA A 66 -26.12 16.08 -1.70
CA ALA A 66 -24.89 16.63 -1.15
C ALA A 66 -23.84 15.56 -0.80
N ALA A 67 -24.26 14.36 -0.38
CA ALA A 67 -23.36 13.24 -0.12
C ALA A 67 -22.83 12.64 -1.43
N MET A 68 -23.67 12.57 -2.47
CA MET A 68 -23.23 12.18 -3.81
C MET A 68 -22.21 13.17 -4.38
N ASP A 69 -22.47 14.47 -4.28
CA ASP A 69 -21.57 15.52 -4.76
C ASP A 69 -20.21 15.47 -4.06
N ALA A 70 -20.19 15.26 -2.73
CA ALA A 70 -18.96 15.11 -1.96
C ALA A 70 -18.17 13.86 -2.39
N LEU A 71 -18.86 12.74 -2.62
CA LEU A 71 -18.22 11.52 -3.13
C LEU A 71 -17.63 11.75 -4.53
N GLU A 72 -18.36 12.40 -5.43
CA GLU A 72 -17.87 12.68 -6.78
C GLU A 72 -16.63 13.59 -6.78
N GLN A 73 -16.62 14.64 -5.96
CA GLN A 73 -15.46 15.53 -5.81
C GLN A 73 -14.23 14.77 -5.30
N TYR A 74 -14.43 13.89 -4.30
CA TYR A 74 -13.38 13.01 -3.81
C TYR A 74 -12.85 12.08 -4.91
N LEU A 75 -13.74 11.39 -5.63
CA LEU A 75 -13.37 10.45 -6.69
C LEU A 75 -12.66 11.14 -7.86
N ARG A 76 -12.96 12.41 -8.16
CA ARG A 76 -12.22 13.22 -9.16
C ARG A 76 -10.82 13.63 -8.69
N GLY A 77 -10.48 13.39 -7.42
CA GLY A 77 -9.25 13.87 -6.80
C GLY A 77 -9.23 15.38 -6.54
N GLN A 78 -10.40 16.02 -6.59
CA GLN A 78 -10.57 17.47 -6.37
C GLN A 78 -10.76 17.82 -4.89
N ASP A 79 -11.04 16.81 -4.05
CA ASP A 79 -11.25 16.97 -2.63
C ASP A 79 -10.40 15.95 -1.84
N ARG A 80 -9.61 16.45 -0.88
CA ARG A 80 -8.66 15.65 -0.09
C ARG A 80 -8.87 15.75 1.41
N ASP A 81 -9.69 16.70 1.85
CA ASP A 81 -9.77 17.11 3.24
C ASP A 81 -11.20 17.10 3.78
N SER A 82 -12.23 16.89 2.94
CA SER A 82 -13.60 16.72 3.41
C SER A 82 -13.77 15.53 4.35
N LEU A 83 -14.93 15.48 5.00
CA LEU A 83 -15.32 14.34 5.83
C LEU A 83 -15.27 13.02 5.04
N VAL A 84 -15.68 13.02 3.76
CA VAL A 84 -15.61 11.81 2.90
C VAL A 84 -14.15 11.40 2.70
N ALA A 85 -13.27 12.35 2.37
CA ALA A 85 -11.85 12.06 2.19
C ALA A 85 -11.20 11.51 3.47
N GLN A 86 -11.57 12.06 4.63
CA GLN A 86 -11.10 11.59 5.94
C GLN A 86 -11.61 10.17 6.26
N LEU A 87 -12.89 9.89 6.00
CA LEU A 87 -13.48 8.57 6.21
C LEU A 87 -12.81 7.52 5.33
N VAL A 88 -12.60 7.83 4.04
CA VAL A 88 -11.92 6.91 3.12
C VAL A 88 -10.47 6.69 3.54
N ARG A 89 -9.75 7.74 3.96
CA ARG A 89 -8.37 7.61 4.45
C ARG A 89 -8.28 6.70 5.68
N ARG A 90 -9.18 6.87 6.65
CA ARG A 90 -9.24 5.99 7.84
C ARG A 90 -9.60 4.55 7.47
N ALA A 91 -10.52 4.36 6.53
CA ALA A 91 -10.89 3.03 6.04
C ALA A 91 -9.72 2.34 5.33
N ASP A 92 -8.97 3.07 4.50
CA ASP A 92 -7.77 2.59 3.81
C ASP A 92 -6.68 2.17 4.81
N GLN A 93 -6.38 3.01 5.80
CA GLN A 93 -5.44 2.69 6.90
C GLN A 93 -5.86 1.42 7.65
N ALA A 94 -7.13 1.34 8.08
CA ALA A 94 -7.65 0.17 8.80
C ALA A 94 -7.58 -1.12 7.95
N SER A 95 -7.83 -1.02 6.65
CA SER A 95 -7.72 -2.16 5.73
C SER A 95 -6.26 -2.62 5.55
N THR A 96 -5.33 -1.67 5.42
CA THR A 96 -3.89 -1.93 5.32
C THR A 96 -3.38 -2.59 6.61
N GLN A 97 -3.76 -2.07 7.77
CA GLN A 97 -3.40 -2.66 9.07
C GLN A 97 -3.84 -4.13 9.16
N ARG A 98 -5.09 -4.44 8.81
CA ARG A 98 -5.60 -5.83 8.82
C ARG A 98 -4.84 -6.73 7.84
N ALA A 99 -4.53 -6.22 6.65
CA ALA A 99 -3.77 -6.95 5.64
C ALA A 99 -2.33 -7.24 6.10
N LEU A 100 -1.69 -6.33 6.83
CA LEU A 100 -0.36 -6.55 7.40
C LEU A 100 -0.37 -7.59 8.52
N LEU A 101 -1.41 -7.60 9.36
CA LEU A 101 -1.53 -8.54 10.48
C LEU A 101 -1.91 -9.96 10.03
N SER A 102 -2.82 -10.08 9.07
CA SER A 102 -3.49 -11.35 8.75
C SER A 102 -3.71 -11.62 7.26
N GLY A 103 -3.26 -10.72 6.38
CA GLY A 103 -3.45 -10.82 4.94
C GLY A 103 -2.54 -11.86 4.28
N HIS A 104 -2.88 -12.21 3.04
CA HIS A 104 -2.07 -13.11 2.23
C HIS A 104 -0.74 -12.44 1.82
N LYS A 105 0.37 -13.14 2.06
CA LYS A 105 1.72 -12.69 1.68
C LYS A 105 2.14 -13.11 0.27
N GLY A 106 1.19 -13.64 -0.53
CA GLY A 106 1.44 -14.01 -1.91
C GLY A 106 1.88 -12.81 -2.75
N ARG A 107 2.91 -13.02 -3.58
CA ARG A 107 3.45 -11.99 -4.46
C ARG A 107 3.32 -12.43 -5.91
N PHE A 108 3.04 -11.48 -6.79
CA PHE A 108 3.11 -11.76 -8.22
C PHE A 108 4.58 -12.06 -8.61
N PRO A 109 4.84 -13.09 -9.43
CA PRO A 109 6.20 -13.40 -9.90
C PRO A 109 6.89 -12.24 -10.62
N THR A 110 6.10 -11.31 -11.17
CA THR A 110 6.57 -10.12 -11.88
C THR A 110 6.90 -8.93 -10.96
N SER A 111 6.64 -9.04 -9.65
CA SER A 111 6.97 -7.97 -8.71
C SER A 111 8.49 -7.85 -8.56
N LYS A 112 9.02 -6.67 -8.87
CA LYS A 112 10.48 -6.40 -8.84
C LYS A 112 10.95 -5.69 -7.56
N SER A 113 10.04 -5.24 -6.70
CA SER A 113 10.36 -4.48 -5.49
C SER A 113 9.96 -5.24 -4.23
N LYS A 114 10.81 -5.19 -3.20
CA LYS A 114 10.42 -5.63 -1.86
C LYS A 114 9.55 -4.56 -1.19
N PRO A 115 8.41 -4.93 -0.57
CA PRO A 115 7.63 -4.00 0.24
C PRO A 115 8.46 -3.40 1.36
N LEU A 116 8.27 -2.11 1.64
CA LEU A 116 9.01 -1.40 2.67
C LEU A 116 8.89 -2.10 4.04
N ILE A 117 7.68 -2.50 4.44
CA ILE A 117 7.46 -3.20 5.71
C ILE A 117 8.31 -4.47 5.85
N ASP A 118 8.48 -5.24 4.78
CA ASP A 118 9.29 -6.45 4.83
C ASP A 118 10.78 -6.11 4.98
N LEU A 119 11.25 -5.05 4.33
CA LEU A 119 12.62 -4.54 4.51
C LEU A 119 12.86 -4.04 5.93
N LEU A 120 11.90 -3.28 6.48
CA LEU A 120 11.98 -2.76 7.85
C LEU A 120 11.99 -3.91 8.86
N MET A 121 11.04 -4.84 8.76
CA MET A 121 10.97 -5.98 9.68
C MET A 121 12.20 -6.88 9.56
N GLN A 122 12.68 -7.16 8.35
CA GLN A 122 13.90 -7.94 8.15
C GLN A 122 15.13 -7.27 8.78
N ALA A 123 15.28 -5.95 8.63
CA ALA A 123 16.37 -5.21 9.24
C ALA A 123 16.32 -5.28 10.76
N ILE A 124 15.14 -5.02 11.35
CA ILE A 124 14.94 -5.03 12.80
C ILE A 124 15.21 -6.42 13.36
N THR A 125 14.61 -7.48 12.80
CA THR A 125 14.79 -8.84 13.32
C THR A 125 16.23 -9.33 13.18
N SER A 126 16.89 -9.01 12.07
CA SER A 126 18.30 -9.38 11.85
C SER A 126 19.22 -8.70 12.86
N MET A 127 19.04 -7.40 13.10
CA MET A 127 19.85 -6.66 14.07
C MET A 127 19.60 -7.13 15.52
N LEU A 128 18.35 -7.47 15.85
CA LEU A 128 18.02 -8.06 17.15
C LEU A 128 18.65 -9.45 17.33
N GLN A 129 18.65 -10.29 16.29
CA GLN A 129 19.28 -11.61 16.30
C GLN A 129 20.81 -11.52 16.42
N ALA A 130 21.44 -10.54 15.77
CA ALA A 130 22.87 -10.29 15.89
C ALA A 130 23.26 -9.81 17.30
N GLY A 131 22.35 -9.14 18.02
CA GLY A 131 22.52 -8.71 19.42
C GLY A 131 23.45 -7.51 19.65
N THR A 132 24.30 -7.17 18.68
CA THR A 132 25.28 -6.08 18.79
C THR A 132 24.83 -4.78 18.11
N GLU A 133 23.99 -4.86 17.08
CA GLU A 133 23.57 -3.69 16.27
C GLU A 133 22.46 -2.87 16.95
N LEU A 134 21.56 -3.53 17.69
CA LEU A 134 20.53 -2.88 18.50
C LEU A 134 20.67 -3.29 19.98
N PRO A 135 21.55 -2.64 20.76
CA PRO A 135 21.76 -3.01 22.16
C PRO A 135 20.51 -2.79 23.01
N LEU A 136 20.10 -3.81 23.76
CA LEU A 136 18.90 -3.79 24.61
C LEU A 136 19.23 -3.61 26.10
N ASN A 137 18.31 -3.03 26.87
CA ASN A 137 18.31 -3.03 28.34
C ASN A 137 19.61 -2.57 29.02
N ARG A 138 20.28 -1.56 28.45
CA ARG A 138 21.47 -0.94 29.04
C ARG A 138 21.41 0.58 28.94
N SER A 139 22.18 1.27 29.78
CA SER A 139 22.34 2.73 29.68
C SER A 139 22.82 3.11 28.28
N GLY A 140 22.16 4.09 27.66
CA GLY A 140 22.42 4.46 26.26
C GLY A 140 22.09 3.35 25.25
N GLY A 141 21.22 2.40 25.58
CA GLY A 141 20.72 1.34 24.70
C GLY A 141 19.81 1.84 23.57
N ALA A 142 19.58 0.99 22.57
CA ALA A 142 18.75 1.28 21.40
C ALA A 142 17.27 1.00 21.65
N ALA A 143 17.01 0.05 22.54
CA ALA A 143 15.68 -0.33 22.95
C ALA A 143 15.67 -0.87 24.37
N TRP A 144 14.47 -0.98 24.93
CA TRP A 144 14.21 -1.63 26.21
C TRP A 144 13.09 -2.65 26.04
N VAL A 145 13.21 -3.81 26.67
CA VAL A 145 12.16 -4.82 26.75
C VAL A 145 11.49 -4.70 28.10
N PHE A 146 10.19 -4.39 28.08
CA PHE A 146 9.39 -4.20 29.29
C PHE A 146 7.96 -4.68 29.04
N GLU A 147 7.42 -5.47 29.98
CA GLU A 147 6.04 -5.99 29.94
C GLU A 147 5.66 -6.67 28.61
N GLY A 148 6.54 -7.51 28.08
CA GLY A 148 6.28 -8.24 26.84
C GLY A 148 6.33 -7.39 25.57
N ALA A 149 6.65 -6.10 25.69
CA ALA A 149 6.86 -5.19 24.56
C ALA A 149 8.33 -4.80 24.44
N ILE A 150 8.72 -4.40 23.22
CA ILE A 150 10.01 -3.76 22.95
C ILE A 150 9.77 -2.30 22.57
N TRP A 151 10.49 -1.42 23.24
CA TRP A 151 10.40 0.03 23.10
C TRP A 151 11.69 0.54 22.47
N PHE A 152 11.61 1.14 21.29
CA PHE A 152 12.78 1.63 20.57
C PHE A 152 12.95 3.14 20.69
N VAL A 153 14.22 3.59 20.78
CA VAL A 153 14.54 5.01 20.57
C VAL A 153 14.38 5.32 19.09
N ALA A 154 13.34 6.09 18.74
CA ALA A 154 12.91 6.31 17.35
C ALA A 154 14.05 6.71 16.40
N LYS A 155 14.79 7.80 16.70
CA LYS A 155 15.91 8.26 15.86
C LYS A 155 16.93 7.13 15.63
N ARG A 156 17.33 6.46 16.70
CA ARG A 156 18.35 5.42 16.62
C ARG A 156 17.88 4.22 15.80
N LEU A 157 16.63 3.78 15.99
CA LEU A 157 16.07 2.70 15.19
C LEU A 157 16.03 3.07 13.71
N ALA A 158 15.53 4.27 13.38
CA ALA A 158 15.44 4.70 11.99
C ALA A 158 16.81 4.79 11.31
N ASP A 159 17.80 5.36 11.99
CA ASP A 159 19.17 5.49 11.47
C ASP A 159 19.79 4.09 11.26
N SER A 160 19.71 3.21 12.26
CA SER A 160 20.25 1.84 12.15
C SER A 160 19.54 1.01 11.08
N VAL A 161 18.21 1.11 10.95
CA VAL A 161 17.46 0.39 9.90
C VAL A 161 17.84 0.90 8.51
N ARG A 162 17.97 2.22 8.31
CA ARG A 162 18.44 2.77 7.03
C ARG A 162 19.83 2.27 6.67
N GLU A 163 20.76 2.31 7.62
CA GLU A 163 22.12 1.83 7.42
C GLU A 163 22.16 0.34 7.13
N TRP A 164 21.35 -0.46 7.83
CA TRP A 164 21.25 -1.89 7.59
C TRP A 164 20.71 -2.19 6.18
N ILE A 165 19.63 -1.53 5.75
CA ILE A 165 19.05 -1.77 4.43
C ILE A 165 20.01 -1.29 3.33
N LYS A 166 20.66 -0.13 3.47
CA LYS A 166 21.67 0.35 2.51
C LYS A 166 22.80 -0.68 2.31
N ARG A 167 23.24 -1.35 3.38
CA ARG A 167 24.29 -2.37 3.34
C ARG A 167 23.81 -3.70 2.73
N ASN A 168 22.61 -4.14 3.07
CA ASN A 168 22.13 -5.50 2.77
C ASN A 168 21.18 -5.59 1.57
N ALA A 169 20.60 -4.47 1.13
CA ALA A 169 19.71 -4.37 -0.02
C ALA A 169 19.91 -3.02 -0.74
N PRO A 170 21.11 -2.78 -1.34
CA PRO A 170 21.48 -1.49 -1.91
C PRO A 170 20.58 -1.04 -3.08
N ASP A 171 19.94 -1.98 -3.77
CA ASP A 171 19.03 -1.69 -4.89
C ASP A 171 17.62 -1.26 -4.43
N GLU A 172 17.30 -1.42 -3.15
CA GLU A 172 15.98 -1.08 -2.60
C GLU A 172 15.96 0.36 -2.06
N ALA A 173 14.87 1.07 -2.34
CA ALA A 173 14.70 2.45 -1.89
C ALA A 173 14.11 2.52 -0.48
N VAL A 174 14.80 3.24 0.41
CA VAL A 174 14.33 3.51 1.79
C VAL A 174 14.01 5.01 1.94
N PRO A 175 12.98 5.37 2.73
CA PRO A 175 12.73 6.78 3.08
C PRO A 175 13.98 7.46 3.67
N GLY A 176 14.36 8.60 3.08
CA GLY A 176 15.48 9.42 3.57
C GLY A 176 15.18 10.09 4.91
N ASP A 177 16.15 10.86 5.41
CA ASP A 177 16.15 11.41 6.77
C ASP A 177 15.01 12.41 7.02
N SER A 178 14.54 13.10 5.97
CA SER A 178 13.40 14.01 6.02
C SER A 178 12.04 13.32 5.92
N LYS A 179 12.00 11.99 5.83
CA LYS A 179 10.78 11.18 5.65
C LYS A 179 10.62 10.12 6.74
N ASN A 180 10.85 10.53 7.99
CA ASN A 180 10.65 9.67 9.17
C ASN A 180 9.19 9.24 9.33
N ASP A 181 8.25 10.07 8.88
CA ASP A 181 6.82 9.74 8.79
C ASP A 181 6.60 8.39 8.13
N ARG A 182 7.31 8.08 7.04
CA ARG A 182 7.17 6.81 6.32
C ARG A 182 7.77 5.58 7.01
N LEU A 183 8.61 5.78 8.03
CA LEU A 183 9.17 4.68 8.82
C LEU A 183 8.30 4.35 10.04
N PHE A 184 7.53 5.34 10.52
CA PHE A 184 6.74 5.25 11.74
C PHE A 184 5.24 5.43 11.51
N ASP A 185 4.79 5.47 10.25
CA ASP A 185 3.38 5.64 9.91
C ASP A 185 2.58 4.47 10.50
N THR A 186 1.73 4.77 11.49
CA THR A 186 0.78 3.85 12.15
C THR A 186 -0.63 4.15 11.70
#